data_AF-A0A5N6HD45-F1
#
_entry.id   AF-A0A5N6HD45-F1
#
_cell.length_a   1.000
_cell.length_b   1.000
_cell.length_c   1.000
_cell.angle_alpha   90.00
_cell.angle_beta   90.00
_cell.angle_gamma   90.00
#
_symmetry.space_group_name_H-M   'P 1'
#
loop_
_entity.id
_entity.type
_entity.pdbx_description
1 polymer ?
#
loop_
_entity_poly.entity_id
_entity_poly.type
_entity_poly.pdbx_seq_one_letter_code
_entity_poly.pdbx_strand_id
1 'polypeptide(L)'
;MSSAGAASSSVPPAQHGKAPIDDLFDTGCGKIPTEAFTRIAATAFFSGVASLFYVILPEDCDRLIHRLYQEETDIERCEVCELSAIAAVGCRYDSAEIPNEYIDKFWEQSLLLVYDAIDEADLRALRILICMGMYLILDKSMSATVIIASGMSLARRCMPKQDSNDGSKAEWDGLFHSLATIECWLSFALGFEHCLTEEDTQVVKPLHAP
;
A
#
# COMPACT_ATOMS: atom_id res chain seq x y z
N MET A 1 -53.00 -22.40 -14.71
CA MET A 1 -51.73 -21.66 -14.86
C MET A 1 -51.50 -20.91 -13.56
N SER A 2 -50.69 -21.47 -12.67
CA SER A 2 -50.44 -20.94 -11.32
C SER A 2 -49.13 -20.14 -11.36
N SER A 3 -49.21 -18.83 -11.13
CA SER A 3 -48.03 -17.95 -11.06
C SER A 3 -47.50 -17.95 -9.62
N ALA A 4 -46.26 -18.38 -9.44
CA ALA A 4 -45.57 -18.40 -8.16
C ALA A 4 -45.14 -16.98 -7.77
N GLY A 5 -45.52 -16.55 -6.57
CA GLY A 5 -45.06 -15.30 -5.96
C GLY A 5 -43.57 -15.38 -5.61
N ALA A 6 -42.82 -14.37 -6.02
CA ALA A 6 -41.41 -14.21 -5.69
C ALA A 6 -41.24 -13.92 -4.19
N ALA A 7 -40.54 -14.81 -3.48
CA ALA A 7 -40.08 -14.57 -2.13
C ALA A 7 -38.94 -13.54 -2.16
N SER A 8 -39.19 -12.34 -1.62
CA SER A 8 -38.13 -11.37 -1.32
C SER A 8 -37.26 -11.91 -0.19
N SER A 9 -36.03 -12.29 -0.52
CA SER A 9 -34.99 -12.61 0.45
C SER A 9 -34.41 -11.31 1.01
N SER A 10 -34.95 -10.86 2.15
CA SER A 10 -34.34 -9.78 2.95
C SER A 10 -33.15 -10.35 3.72
N VAL A 11 -31.95 -10.29 3.14
CA VAL A 11 -30.71 -10.50 3.90
C VAL A 11 -30.51 -9.27 4.79
N PRO A 12 -30.47 -9.41 6.13
CA PRO A 12 -30.22 -8.28 7.00
C PRO A 12 -28.77 -7.78 6.81
N PRO A 13 -28.51 -6.47 6.91
CA PRO A 13 -27.14 -5.95 6.84
C PRO A 13 -26.31 -6.54 8.00
N ALA A 14 -25.09 -6.96 7.67
CA ALA A 14 -24.12 -7.47 8.62
C ALA A 14 -23.92 -6.46 9.76
N GLN A 15 -24.37 -6.83 10.96
CA GLN A 15 -24.11 -6.05 12.17
C GLN A 15 -22.61 -6.13 12.45
N HIS A 16 -21.89 -5.05 12.11
CA HIS A 16 -20.50 -4.87 12.49
C HIS A 16 -20.44 -4.67 14.00
N GLY A 17 -20.14 -5.74 14.72
CA GLY A 17 -19.83 -5.67 16.15
C GLY A 17 -18.61 -4.76 16.33
N LYS A 18 -18.77 -3.72 17.16
CA LYS A 18 -17.67 -2.86 17.61
C LYS A 18 -16.74 -3.72 18.48
N ALA A 19 -15.63 -4.19 17.91
CA ALA A 19 -14.61 -4.88 18.68
C ALA A 19 -14.00 -3.87 19.68
N PRO A 20 -13.74 -4.22 20.94
CA PRO A 20 -13.06 -3.31 21.84
C PRO A 20 -11.62 -3.08 21.32
N ILE A 21 -11.26 -1.84 21.00
CA ILE A 21 -9.89 -1.42 20.68
C ILE A 21 -9.03 -1.41 21.96
N ASP A 22 -8.98 -2.51 22.69
CA ASP A 22 -8.24 -2.60 23.96
C ASP A 22 -6.85 -3.20 23.80
N ASP A 23 -6.57 -3.85 22.65
CA ASP A 23 -5.29 -4.53 22.40
C ASP A 23 -4.61 -3.95 21.14
N LEU A 24 -3.89 -2.84 21.34
CA LEU A 24 -3.00 -2.25 20.33
C LEU A 24 -1.55 -2.44 20.77
N PHE A 25 -0.69 -2.75 19.81
CA PHE A 25 0.74 -2.80 19.99
C PHE A 25 1.34 -1.40 19.97
N ASP A 26 2.16 -1.08 20.96
CA ASP A 26 2.87 0.20 21.07
C ASP A 26 4.27 0.04 20.48
N THR A 27 4.53 0.74 19.37
CA THR A 27 5.82 0.69 18.66
C THR A 27 6.84 1.70 19.22
N GLY A 28 6.46 2.49 20.22
CA GLY A 28 7.24 3.65 20.70
C GLY A 28 7.15 4.89 19.81
N CYS A 29 6.76 4.74 18.53
CA CYS A 29 6.47 5.85 17.62
C CYS A 29 4.98 5.99 17.28
N GLY A 30 4.14 5.09 17.78
CA GLY A 30 2.71 5.04 17.51
C GLY A 30 2.06 3.77 18.06
N LYS A 31 0.75 3.64 17.88
CA LYS A 31 0.01 2.43 18.23
C LYS A 31 -0.62 1.84 16.98
N ILE A 32 -0.30 0.58 16.72
CA ILE A 32 -0.86 -0.20 15.60
C ILE A 32 -1.60 -1.44 16.14
N PRO A 33 -2.52 -2.03 15.37
CA PRO A 33 -3.13 -3.32 15.72
C PRO A 33 -2.09 -4.41 16.00
N THR A 34 -2.46 -5.45 16.75
CA THR A 34 -1.54 -6.56 17.10
C THR A 34 -0.98 -7.30 15.88
N GLU A 35 0.11 -8.06 16.08
CA GLU A 35 0.72 -8.92 15.06
C GLU A 35 -0.31 -9.82 14.35
N ALA A 36 -1.23 -10.43 15.10
CA ALA A 36 -2.24 -11.31 14.56
C ALA A 36 -3.11 -10.59 13.50
N PHE A 37 -3.56 -9.38 13.80
CA PHE A 37 -4.34 -8.58 12.84
C PHE A 37 -3.48 -8.07 11.69
N THR A 38 -2.24 -7.67 11.94
CA THR A 38 -1.33 -7.25 10.87
C THR A 38 -1.04 -8.38 9.89
N ARG A 39 -0.91 -9.63 10.34
CA ARG A 39 -0.72 -10.79 9.45
C ARG A 39 -1.94 -11.06 8.57
N ILE A 40 -3.15 -10.91 9.11
CA ILE A 40 -4.38 -11.01 8.31
C ILE A 40 -4.41 -9.90 7.25
N ALA A 41 -4.12 -8.65 7.66
CA ALA A 41 -4.07 -7.50 6.76
C ALA A 41 -3.01 -7.66 5.65
N ALA A 42 -1.82 -8.15 5.99
CA ALA A 42 -0.76 -8.42 5.02
C ALA A 42 -1.15 -9.55 4.06
N THR A 43 -1.80 -10.61 4.56
CA THR A 43 -2.32 -11.69 3.70
C THR A 43 -3.33 -11.14 2.69
N ALA A 44 -4.27 -10.29 3.14
CA ALA A 44 -5.23 -9.60 2.29
C ALA A 44 -4.56 -8.69 1.24
N PHE A 45 -3.47 -8.02 1.61
CA PHE A 45 -2.68 -7.23 0.68
C PHE A 45 -2.11 -8.10 -0.45
N PHE A 46 -1.57 -9.28 -0.13
CA PHE A 46 -0.98 -10.18 -1.12
C PHE A 46 -2.01 -10.94 -1.96
N SER A 47 -3.19 -11.28 -1.41
CA SER A 47 -4.27 -11.91 -2.17
C SER A 47 -4.93 -10.96 -3.16
N GLY A 48 -5.03 -9.68 -2.82
CA GLY A 48 -5.67 -8.65 -3.65
C GLY A 48 -4.67 -7.78 -4.40
N VAL A 49 -4.06 -6.83 -3.71
CA VAL A 49 -3.37 -5.68 -4.32
C VAL A 49 -2.03 -6.04 -4.94
N ALA A 50 -1.23 -6.91 -4.29
CA ALA A 50 0.06 -7.32 -4.82
C ALA A 50 -0.04 -8.11 -6.14
N SER A 51 -1.23 -8.62 -6.49
CA SER A 51 -1.48 -9.25 -7.79
C SER A 51 -1.60 -8.24 -8.93
N LEU A 52 -1.87 -6.97 -8.61
CA LEU A 52 -2.07 -5.88 -9.58
C LEU A 52 -0.80 -5.06 -9.79
N PHE A 53 -0.07 -4.79 -8.70
CA PHE A 53 1.09 -3.90 -8.69
C PHE A 53 2.20 -4.46 -7.81
N TYR A 54 3.44 -4.28 -8.24
CA TYR A 54 4.60 -4.60 -7.41
C TYR A 54 4.78 -3.53 -6.32
N VAL A 55 4.91 -3.98 -5.07
CA VAL A 55 5.23 -3.11 -3.93
C VAL A 55 6.37 -3.71 -3.12
N ILE A 56 6.18 -4.93 -2.61
CA ILE A 56 7.16 -5.60 -1.76
C ILE A 56 7.06 -7.11 -1.99
N LEU A 57 8.15 -7.84 -1.79
CA LEU A 57 8.12 -9.29 -1.76
C LEU A 57 7.48 -9.81 -0.46
N PRO A 58 6.74 -10.94 -0.50
CA PRO A 58 6.16 -11.55 0.70
C PRO A 58 7.18 -11.78 1.82
N GLU A 59 8.36 -12.26 1.48
CA GLU A 59 9.42 -12.58 2.43
C GLU A 59 9.97 -11.33 3.13
N ASP A 60 10.02 -10.21 2.41
CA ASP A 60 10.48 -8.93 2.96
C ASP A 60 9.42 -8.30 3.87
N CYS A 61 8.14 -8.45 3.53
CA CYS A 61 7.03 -8.04 4.39
C CYS A 61 6.97 -8.89 5.67
N ASP A 62 7.14 -10.21 5.57
CA ASP A 62 7.19 -11.09 6.73
C ASP A 62 8.37 -10.76 7.66
N ARG A 63 9.52 -10.41 7.08
CA ARG A 63 10.69 -9.94 7.84
C ARG A 63 10.39 -8.62 8.56
N LEU A 64 9.69 -7.69 7.91
CA LEU A 64 9.27 -6.42 8.52
C LEU A 64 8.31 -6.66 9.69
N ILE A 65 7.33 -7.55 9.54
CA ILE A 65 6.40 -7.94 10.62
C ILE A 65 7.17 -8.56 11.79
N HIS A 66 8.05 -9.53 11.52
CA HIS A 66 8.86 -10.18 12.55
C HIS A 66 9.71 -9.16 13.33
N ARG A 67 10.40 -8.28 12.62
CA ARG A 67 11.23 -7.24 13.23
C ARG A 67 10.43 -6.33 14.16
N LEU A 68 9.26 -5.85 13.70
CA LEU A 68 8.46 -4.90 14.47
C LEU A 68 7.81 -5.51 15.72
N TYR A 69 7.32 -6.76 15.66
CA TYR A 69 6.57 -7.36 16.76
C TYR A 69 7.37 -8.31 17.65
N GLN A 70 8.51 -8.84 17.17
CA GLN A 70 9.24 -9.89 17.90
C GLN A 70 10.65 -9.47 18.33
N GLU A 71 11.30 -8.57 17.59
CA GLU A 71 12.67 -8.12 17.91
C GLU A 71 12.67 -6.87 18.81
N GLU A 72 11.62 -6.03 18.77
CA GLU A 72 11.31 -4.89 19.66
C GLU A 72 12.45 -3.89 20.01
N THR A 73 13.62 -3.99 19.36
CA THR A 73 14.76 -3.09 19.60
C THR A 73 15.00 -2.16 18.43
N ASP A 74 15.01 -0.86 18.72
CA ASP A 74 15.35 0.23 17.77
C ASP A 74 14.44 0.28 16.52
N ILE A 75 13.13 0.20 16.75
CA ILE A 75 12.12 0.31 15.70
C ILE A 75 12.18 1.69 15.04
N GLU A 76 12.41 1.71 13.73
CA GLU A 76 12.44 2.95 12.95
C GLU A 76 11.02 3.41 12.60
N ARG A 77 10.82 4.73 12.55
CA ARG A 77 9.50 5.33 12.23
C ARG A 77 9.04 4.95 10.82
N CYS A 78 9.97 4.89 9.87
CA CYS A 78 9.70 4.50 8.49
C CYS A 78 9.25 3.03 8.37
N GLU A 79 9.76 2.13 9.23
CA GLU A 79 9.33 0.72 9.29
C GLU A 79 7.87 0.59 9.72
N VAL A 80 7.49 1.33 10.76
CA VAL A 80 6.10 1.37 11.22
C VAL A 80 5.19 2.01 10.17
N CYS A 81 5.66 3.06 9.50
CA CYS A 81 4.92 3.70 8.41
C CYS A 81 4.67 2.72 7.25
N GLU A 82 5.70 2.00 6.80
CA GLU A 82 5.65 1.02 5.72
C GLU A 82 4.65 -0.09 6.02
N LEU A 83 4.79 -0.75 7.17
CA LEU A 83 3.89 -1.85 7.54
C LEU A 83 2.46 -1.35 7.71
N SER A 84 2.27 -0.16 8.29
CA SER A 84 0.94 0.44 8.44
C SER A 84 0.30 0.77 7.09
N ALA A 85 1.06 1.27 6.12
CA ALA A 85 0.56 1.56 4.78
C ALA A 85 0.16 0.26 4.04
N ILE A 86 0.98 -0.78 4.10
CA ILE A 86 0.68 -2.10 3.51
C ILE A 86 -0.59 -2.69 4.13
N ALA A 87 -0.65 -2.73 5.47
CA ALA A 87 -1.79 -3.29 6.18
C ALA A 87 -3.08 -2.50 5.90
N ALA A 88 -3.03 -1.17 5.90
CA ALA A 88 -4.19 -0.33 5.58
C ALA A 88 -4.75 -0.63 4.19
N VAL A 89 -3.89 -0.80 3.19
CA VAL A 89 -4.28 -1.17 1.83
C VAL A 89 -4.88 -2.57 1.78
N GLY A 90 -4.22 -3.55 2.40
CA GLY A 90 -4.73 -4.92 2.46
C GLY A 90 -6.14 -4.98 3.03
N CYS A 91 -6.36 -4.31 4.16
CA CYS A 91 -7.68 -4.23 4.76
C CYS A 91 -8.71 -3.54 3.84
N ARG A 92 -8.30 -2.45 3.19
CA ARG A 92 -9.21 -1.65 2.38
C ARG A 92 -9.72 -2.38 1.14
N TYR A 93 -8.90 -3.25 0.55
CA TYR A 93 -9.22 -3.94 -0.70
C TYR A 93 -9.76 -5.36 -0.48
N ASP A 94 -9.37 -6.05 0.59
CA ASP A 94 -9.74 -7.46 0.80
C ASP A 94 -9.83 -7.84 2.29
N SER A 95 -10.67 -7.17 3.08
CA SER A 95 -10.92 -7.62 4.46
C SER A 95 -12.35 -7.45 4.95
N ALA A 96 -13.25 -8.32 4.47
CA ALA A 96 -14.60 -8.43 5.04
C ALA A 96 -14.59 -8.76 6.55
N GLU A 97 -13.47 -9.25 7.09
CA GLU A 97 -13.34 -9.74 8.47
C GLU A 97 -12.60 -8.79 9.42
N ILE A 98 -12.02 -7.68 8.93
CA ILE A 98 -11.26 -6.75 9.78
C ILE A 98 -12.14 -5.56 10.19
N PRO A 99 -12.26 -5.24 11.48
CA PRO A 99 -12.96 -4.06 11.96
C PRO A 99 -12.40 -2.76 11.36
N ASN A 100 -13.29 -1.86 10.89
CA ASN A 100 -12.92 -0.56 10.32
C ASN A 100 -11.98 0.25 11.22
N GLU A 101 -12.14 0.12 12.54
CA GLU A 101 -11.30 0.82 13.52
C GLU A 101 -9.81 0.44 13.42
N TYR A 102 -9.48 -0.80 13.05
CA TYR A 102 -8.09 -1.20 12.80
C TYR A 102 -7.56 -0.68 11.47
N ILE A 103 -8.41 -0.61 10.45
CA ILE A 103 -8.08 0.01 9.16
C ILE A 103 -7.72 1.47 9.38
N ASP A 104 -8.55 2.19 10.14
CA ASP A 104 -8.32 3.58 10.51
C ASP A 104 -7.02 3.73 11.30
N LYS A 105 -6.71 2.82 12.24
CA LYS A 105 -5.44 2.89 12.99
C LYS A 105 -4.22 2.71 12.11
N PHE A 106 -4.20 1.74 11.20
CA PHE A 106 -3.10 1.59 10.25
C PHE A 106 -2.98 2.83 9.35
N TRP A 107 -4.10 3.35 8.85
CA TRP A 107 -4.09 4.53 7.99
C TRP A 107 -3.64 5.82 8.72
N GLU A 108 -4.08 6.03 9.96
CA GLU A 108 -3.65 7.15 10.80
C GLU A 108 -2.14 7.10 11.06
N GLN A 109 -1.59 5.92 11.35
CA GLN A 109 -0.16 5.77 11.60
C GLN A 109 0.69 5.99 10.35
N SER A 110 0.25 5.50 9.18
CA SER A 110 0.97 5.78 7.94
C SER A 110 0.97 7.27 7.61
N LEU A 111 -0.17 7.96 7.76
CA LEU A 111 -0.27 9.42 7.58
C LEU A 111 0.63 10.21 8.54
N LEU A 112 0.73 9.78 9.80
CA LEU A 112 1.53 10.47 10.81
C LEU A 112 3.02 10.42 10.50
N LEU A 113 3.51 9.31 9.94
CA LEU A 113 4.93 9.01 9.79
C LEU A 113 5.45 9.14 8.36
N VAL A 114 4.58 9.44 7.37
CA VAL A 114 4.96 9.47 5.95
C VAL A 114 6.09 10.44 5.64
N TYR A 115 6.12 11.61 6.29
CA TYR A 115 7.16 12.61 6.04
C TYR A 115 8.53 12.16 6.53
N ASP A 116 8.59 11.43 7.66
CA ASP A 116 9.82 10.85 8.17
C ASP A 116 10.42 9.88 7.13
N ALA A 117 9.57 9.07 6.46
CA ALA A 117 10.01 8.14 5.43
C ALA A 117 10.41 8.84 4.10
N ILE A 118 9.69 9.88 3.68
CA ILE A 118 10.02 10.62 2.44
C ILE A 118 11.39 11.30 2.55
N ASP A 119 11.75 11.79 3.73
CA ASP A 119 13.02 12.47 3.97
C ASP A 119 14.24 11.54 3.79
N GLU A 120 14.10 10.24 4.04
CA GLU A 120 15.13 9.23 3.78
C GLU A 120 15.36 8.99 2.27
N ALA A 121 14.35 9.28 1.45
CA ALA A 121 14.39 9.22 -0.01
C ALA A 121 14.87 7.88 -0.61
N ASP A 122 14.39 6.78 -0.07
CA ASP A 122 14.77 5.42 -0.44
C ASP A 122 13.61 4.61 -1.08
N LEU A 123 13.83 3.31 -1.29
CA LEU A 123 12.82 2.42 -1.88
C LEU A 123 11.60 2.25 -0.97
N ARG A 124 11.79 2.29 0.36
CA ARG A 124 10.70 2.19 1.35
C ARG A 124 9.74 3.35 1.21
N ALA A 125 10.24 4.58 1.02
CA ALA A 125 9.41 5.74 0.75
C ALA A 125 8.53 5.56 -0.50
N LEU A 126 9.05 4.92 -1.57
CA LEU A 126 8.25 4.60 -2.75
C LEU A 126 7.14 3.59 -2.44
N ARG A 127 7.45 2.52 -1.69
CA ARG A 127 6.44 1.52 -1.28
C ARG A 127 5.31 2.18 -0.50
N ILE A 128 5.65 3.05 0.46
CA ILE A 128 4.67 3.81 1.25
C ILE A 128 3.80 4.69 0.34
N LEU A 129 4.38 5.47 -0.57
CA LEU A 129 3.63 6.34 -1.46
C LEU A 129 2.70 5.57 -2.42
N ILE A 130 3.15 4.43 -2.94
CA ILE A 130 2.31 3.53 -3.74
C ILE A 130 1.12 3.04 -2.91
N CYS A 131 1.36 2.52 -1.71
CA CYS A 131 0.31 2.07 -0.80
C CYS A 131 -0.69 3.18 -0.46
N MET A 132 -0.21 4.36 -0.05
CA MET A 132 -1.08 5.48 0.27
C MET A 132 -1.87 5.98 -0.93
N GLY A 133 -1.23 6.01 -2.11
CA GLY A 133 -1.90 6.30 -3.37
C GLY A 133 -3.07 5.35 -3.58
N MET A 134 -2.81 4.04 -3.61
CA MET A 134 -3.84 3.00 -3.77
C MET A 134 -4.96 3.13 -2.73
N TYR A 135 -4.63 3.31 -1.46
CA TYR A 135 -5.63 3.51 -0.40
C TYR A 135 -6.60 4.66 -0.76
N LEU A 136 -6.05 5.78 -1.24
CA LEU A 136 -6.83 6.97 -1.57
C LEU A 136 -7.64 6.87 -2.86
N ILE A 137 -7.30 5.97 -3.80
CA ILE A 137 -7.94 5.90 -5.13
C ILE A 137 -9.47 5.76 -5.04
N LEU A 138 -9.95 4.97 -4.08
CA LEU A 138 -11.38 4.65 -3.97
C LEU A 138 -12.26 5.84 -3.55
N ASP A 139 -11.74 6.74 -2.69
CA ASP A 139 -12.57 7.82 -2.09
C ASP A 139 -12.03 9.23 -2.34
N LYS A 140 -10.73 9.37 -2.60
CA LYS A 140 -10.00 10.63 -2.69
C LYS A 140 -9.04 10.61 -3.87
N SER A 141 -9.57 10.30 -5.05
CA SER A 141 -8.79 10.13 -6.30
C SER A 141 -7.85 11.30 -6.60
N MET A 142 -8.28 12.55 -6.37
CA MET A 142 -7.40 13.72 -6.52
C MET A 142 -6.20 13.70 -5.56
N SER A 143 -6.40 13.30 -4.31
CA SER A 143 -5.31 13.13 -3.34
C SER A 143 -4.40 11.97 -3.75
N ALA A 144 -4.97 10.88 -4.27
CA ALA A 144 -4.20 9.78 -4.83
C ALA A 144 -3.29 10.25 -5.97
N THR A 145 -3.80 11.07 -6.91
CA THR A 145 -3.01 11.66 -7.99
C THR A 145 -1.80 12.44 -7.47
N VAL A 146 -2.00 13.28 -6.44
CA VAL A 146 -0.90 14.07 -5.85
C VAL A 146 0.15 13.17 -5.18
N ILE A 147 -0.29 12.14 -4.45
CA ILE A 147 0.61 11.19 -3.78
C ILE A 147 1.41 10.38 -4.81
N ILE A 148 0.76 9.88 -5.85
CA ILE A 148 1.42 9.12 -6.92
C ILE A 148 2.40 9.98 -7.71
N ALA A 149 2.04 11.23 -8.05
CA ALA A 149 2.96 12.17 -8.69
C ALA A 149 4.18 12.51 -7.80
N SER A 150 3.98 12.56 -6.47
CA SER A 150 5.08 12.71 -5.50
C SER A 150 5.99 11.48 -5.52
N GLY A 151 5.40 10.28 -5.58
CA GLY A 151 6.13 9.02 -5.76
C GLY A 151 6.96 8.99 -7.03
N MET A 152 6.40 9.41 -8.17
CA MET A 152 7.13 9.54 -9.44
C MET A 152 8.33 10.48 -9.32
N SER A 153 8.13 11.64 -8.68
CA SER A 153 9.20 12.63 -8.47
C SER A 153 10.30 12.08 -7.55
N LEU A 154 9.93 11.32 -6.52
CA LEU A 154 10.87 10.68 -5.62
C LEU A 154 11.64 9.55 -6.31
N ALA A 155 10.96 8.73 -7.10
CA ALA A 155 11.56 7.59 -7.80
C ALA A 155 12.68 8.03 -8.75
N ARG A 156 12.48 9.15 -9.46
CA ARG A 156 13.50 9.78 -10.31
C ARG A 156 14.71 10.26 -9.51
N ARG A 157 14.50 10.74 -8.27
CA ARG A 157 15.59 11.20 -7.38
C ARG A 157 16.39 10.05 -6.79
N CYS A 158 15.74 8.93 -6.48
CA CYS A 158 16.36 7.75 -5.88
C CYS A 158 16.77 6.68 -6.92
N MET A 159 16.79 7.04 -8.20
CA MET A 159 17.15 6.13 -9.29
C MET A 159 18.53 5.49 -9.02
N PRO A 160 18.64 4.14 -9.03
CA PRO A 160 19.90 3.45 -8.82
C PRO A 160 20.92 3.82 -9.91
N LYS A 161 22.18 4.00 -9.52
CA LYS A 161 23.29 4.15 -10.48
C LYS A 161 23.51 2.82 -11.20
N GLN A 162 24.08 2.85 -12.41
CA GLN A 162 24.31 1.65 -13.24
C GLN A 162 25.07 0.51 -12.53
N ASP A 163 25.91 0.82 -11.52
CA ASP A 163 26.69 -0.14 -10.76
C ASP A 163 25.99 -0.69 -9.50
N SER A 164 24.70 -0.40 -9.29
CA SER A 164 23.94 -0.91 -8.15
C SER A 164 23.80 -2.43 -8.19
N ASN A 165 23.76 -3.08 -7.02
CA ASN A 165 23.44 -4.51 -6.93
C ASN A 165 22.13 -4.83 -7.68
N ASP A 166 22.12 -5.97 -8.36
CA ASP A 166 21.05 -6.40 -9.27
C ASP A 166 19.68 -6.40 -8.57
N GLY A 167 19.64 -6.83 -7.29
CA GLY A 167 18.42 -6.86 -6.48
C GLY A 167 17.79 -5.49 -6.20
N SER A 168 18.59 -4.48 -5.84
CA SER A 168 18.06 -3.13 -5.55
C SER A 168 17.55 -2.42 -6.80
N LYS A 169 18.16 -2.72 -7.96
CA LYS A 169 17.70 -2.19 -9.24
C LYS A 169 16.39 -2.84 -9.66
N ALA A 170 16.30 -4.17 -9.61
CA ALA A 170 15.08 -4.89 -9.97
C ALA A 170 13.88 -4.46 -9.12
N GLU A 171 14.11 -4.23 -7.82
CA GLU A 171 13.08 -3.71 -6.94
C GLU A 171 12.65 -2.28 -7.33
N TRP A 172 13.62 -1.38 -7.55
CA TRP A 172 13.31 -0.02 -8.01
C TRP A 172 12.54 -0.03 -9.33
N ASP A 173 12.94 -0.88 -10.27
CA ASP A 173 12.26 -1.03 -11.57
C ASP A 173 10.80 -1.44 -11.33
N GLY A 174 10.55 -2.46 -10.50
CA GLY A 174 9.19 -2.90 -10.16
C GLY A 174 8.32 -1.81 -9.52
N LEU A 175 8.90 -1.02 -8.60
CA LEU A 175 8.22 0.10 -7.95
C LEU A 175 7.91 1.22 -8.94
N PHE A 176 8.87 1.56 -9.80
CA PHE A 176 8.71 2.58 -10.82
C PHE A 176 7.62 2.20 -11.83
N HIS A 177 7.60 0.96 -12.29
CA HIS A 177 6.55 0.46 -13.19
C HIS A 177 5.17 0.54 -12.55
N SER A 178 5.07 0.22 -11.26
CA SER A 178 3.81 0.31 -10.52
C SER A 178 3.32 1.76 -10.38
N LEU A 179 4.21 2.68 -10.02
CA LEU A 179 3.92 4.11 -9.99
C LEU A 179 3.46 4.64 -11.35
N ALA A 180 4.21 4.34 -12.42
CA ALA A 180 3.89 4.78 -13.78
C ALA A 180 2.54 4.25 -14.24
N THR A 181 2.24 2.98 -13.95
CA THR A 181 0.96 2.35 -14.31
C THR A 181 -0.21 3.02 -13.59
N ILE A 182 -0.08 3.23 -12.27
CA ILE A 182 -1.13 3.87 -11.46
C ILE A 182 -1.31 5.34 -11.90
N GLU A 183 -0.22 6.06 -12.16
CA GLU A 183 -0.24 7.45 -12.60
C GLU A 183 -0.98 7.60 -13.93
N CYS A 184 -0.59 6.82 -14.94
CA CYS A 184 -1.24 6.83 -16.25
C CYS A 184 -2.72 6.47 -16.15
N TRP A 185 -3.06 5.46 -15.35
CA TRP A 185 -4.45 5.07 -15.14
C TRP A 185 -5.27 6.19 -14.50
N LEU A 186 -4.76 6.83 -13.44
CA LEU A 186 -5.44 7.94 -12.76
C LEU A 186 -5.59 9.16 -13.67
N SER A 187 -4.52 9.53 -14.37
CA SER A 187 -4.53 10.66 -15.30
C SER A 187 -5.55 10.43 -16.41
N PHE A 188 -5.60 9.23 -16.99
CA PHE A 188 -6.63 8.86 -17.96
C PHE A 188 -8.05 8.89 -17.37
N ALA A 189 -8.26 8.27 -16.20
CA ALA A 189 -9.58 8.16 -15.58
C ALA A 189 -10.16 9.52 -15.17
N LEU A 190 -9.31 10.47 -14.81
CA LEU A 190 -9.71 11.81 -14.34
C LEU A 190 -9.63 12.89 -15.44
N GLY A 191 -9.09 12.56 -16.62
CA GLY A 191 -8.94 13.49 -17.74
C GLY A 191 -7.78 14.48 -17.59
N PHE A 192 -6.72 14.10 -16.88
CA PHE A 192 -5.48 14.87 -16.76
C PHE A 192 -4.41 14.38 -17.74
N GLU A 193 -3.46 15.25 -18.05
CA GLU A 193 -2.22 14.83 -18.71
C GLU A 193 -1.36 14.02 -17.74
N HIS A 194 -0.74 12.96 -18.26
CA HIS A 194 0.16 12.15 -17.46
C HIS A 194 1.48 12.89 -17.21
N CYS A 195 2.13 12.61 -16.08
CA CYS A 195 3.39 13.25 -15.69
C CYS A 195 4.66 12.50 -16.16
N LEU A 196 4.51 11.40 -16.91
CA LEU A 196 5.64 10.65 -17.48
C LEU A 196 6.43 11.48 -18.51
N THR A 197 7.76 11.48 -18.37
CA THR A 197 8.70 12.07 -19.32
C THR A 197 9.18 11.06 -20.36
N GLU A 198 9.88 11.51 -21.40
CA GLU A 198 10.47 10.62 -22.39
C GLU A 198 11.46 9.64 -21.75
N GLU A 199 12.25 10.07 -20.77
CA GLU A 199 13.18 9.20 -20.03
C GLU A 199 12.44 8.11 -19.26
N ASP A 200 11.32 8.45 -18.61
CA ASP A 200 10.49 7.47 -17.89
C ASP A 200 9.99 6.38 -18.84
N THR A 201 9.59 6.75 -20.06
CA THR A 201 9.12 5.77 -21.06
C THR A 201 10.23 4.83 -21.53
N GLN A 202 11.51 5.20 -21.39
CA GLN A 202 12.62 4.30 -21.71
C GLN A 202 12.82 3.24 -20.62
N VAL A 203 12.51 3.59 -19.37
CA VAL A 203 12.55 2.66 -18.22
C VAL A 203 11.37 1.68 -18.26
N VAL A 204 10.18 2.16 -18.63
CA VAL A 204 8.95 1.34 -18.68
C VAL A 204 8.87 0.44 -19.92
N LYS A 205 9.69 0.69 -20.95
CA LYS A 205 9.73 -0.17 -22.13
C LYS A 205 10.29 -1.54 -21.73
N PRO A 206 9.59 -2.64 -22.02
CA PRO A 206 10.19 -3.95 -21.85
C PRO A 206 11.44 -4.01 -22.73
N LEU A 207 12.58 -4.36 -22.12
CA LEU A 207 13.73 -4.88 -22.88
C LEU A 207 13.18 -5.97 -23.79
N HIS A 208 13.42 -5.85 -25.10
CA HIS A 208 12.92 -6.75 -26.13
C HIS A 208 12.77 -8.19 -25.61
N ALA A 209 11.53 -8.70 -25.61
CA ALA A 209 11.32 -10.13 -25.42
C ALA A 209 12.19 -10.88 -26.46
N PRO A 210 12.91 -11.93 -26.05
CA PRO A 210 13.71 -12.73 -26.97
C PRO A 210 12.88 -13.38 -28.07
#